data_AF-A0A812TAD8-F1
#
_entry.id   AF-A0A812TAD8-F1
#
_cell.length_a   1.000
_cell.length_b   1.000
_cell.length_c   1.000
_cell.angle_alpha   90.00
_cell.angle_beta   90.00
_cell.angle_gamma   90.00
#
_symmetry.space_group_name_H-M   'P 1'
#
loop_
_entity.id
_entity.type
_entity.pdbx_description
1 polymer ?
#
loop_
_entity_poly.entity_id
_entity_poly.type
_entity_poly.pdbx_seq_one_letter_code
_entity_poly.pdbx_strand_id
1 'polypeptide(L)'
;AVTTGYQLVCFGDNKFGQCDVPPSLGMVTAVSAGTGHTCAVTMHGSLVCFGRNSRGECDVPADLGIVWSVSAGDDHTCAIQSSGRIVCFGGRGKFRDFGQCDVPPDLGPAVSVSAGNGHTCAVKPNGQLVCWGWNCRGQCLVPEDLGPILAVSAGNAVTCAVTITHQLVCFGSNIWNECEVPETLGPVTAAASGLSHTCAVQTDGEVPYQEHDCATQVAIGVMFAEKADIAPLLVVSTASLQALAEGAGKDIPADRFRPNVILEGPIEPHAEDTWDEMRIGPLRLKRLGPCARCAIVDVAQGQGKRDNAVYGALVQHRGQAVFGQYYRPMLREGALPSERALEV
;
A
#
# COMPACT_ATOMS: atom_id res chain seq x y z
N ALA A 1 -2.73 -11.61 1.48
CA ALA A 1 -1.33 -12.06 1.67
C ALA A 1 -1.24 -13.56 1.42
N VAL A 2 -0.13 -14.06 0.87
CA VAL A 2 0.12 -15.49 0.71
C VAL A 2 1.14 -15.92 1.78
N THR A 3 0.83 -16.97 2.55
CA THR A 3 1.71 -17.46 3.61
C THR A 3 2.81 -18.37 3.06
N THR A 4 3.82 -18.69 3.87
CA THR A 4 4.86 -19.68 3.53
C THR A 4 4.29 -21.09 3.29
N GLY A 5 3.07 -21.37 3.77
CA GLY A 5 2.31 -22.58 3.48
C GLY A 5 1.45 -22.49 2.22
N TYR A 6 1.66 -21.49 1.35
CA TYR A 6 0.90 -21.25 0.12
C TYR A 6 -0.60 -21.00 0.33
N GLN A 7 -1.00 -20.54 1.52
CA GLN A 7 -2.39 -20.22 1.81
C GLN A 7 -2.66 -18.74 1.57
N LEU A 8 -3.80 -18.44 0.94
CA LEU A 8 -4.29 -17.07 0.81
C LEU A 8 -5.03 -16.65 2.07
N VAL A 9 -4.55 -15.59 2.72
CA VAL A 9 -5.21 -14.92 3.84
C VAL A 9 -5.63 -13.52 3.40
N CYS A 10 -6.92 -13.22 3.52
CA CYS A 10 -7.50 -11.92 3.20
C CYS A 10 -8.00 -11.23 4.48
N PHE A 11 -7.86 -9.90 4.52
CA PHE A 11 -8.32 -9.04 5.61
C PHE A 11 -8.59 -7.63 5.06
N GLY A 12 -9.50 -6.90 5.69
CA GLY A 12 -9.87 -5.53 5.28
C GLY A 12 -11.35 -5.40 4.92
N ASP A 13 -11.69 -4.41 4.08
CA ASP A 13 -13.05 -4.25 3.55
C ASP A 13 -13.48 -5.49 2.76
N ASN A 14 -14.73 -5.89 2.97
CA ASN A 14 -15.31 -7.07 2.32
C ASN A 14 -16.73 -6.80 1.77
N LYS A 15 -17.03 -5.55 1.44
CA LYS A 15 -18.37 -5.15 0.97
C LYS A 15 -18.84 -5.91 -0.28
N PHE A 16 -17.91 -6.33 -1.12
CA PHE A 16 -18.18 -7.05 -2.37
C PHE A 16 -17.78 -8.53 -2.32
N GLY A 17 -17.37 -9.05 -1.15
CA GLY A 17 -16.82 -10.41 -1.04
C GLY A 17 -15.36 -10.50 -1.49
N GLN A 18 -14.62 -9.39 -1.60
CA GLN A 18 -13.23 -9.38 -2.05
C GLN A 18 -12.24 -10.02 -1.06
N CYS A 19 -12.68 -10.32 0.16
CA CYS A 19 -11.96 -11.13 1.15
C CYS A 19 -12.55 -12.54 1.33
N ASP A 20 -13.62 -12.90 0.62
CA ASP A 20 -14.26 -14.23 0.71
C ASP A 20 -13.47 -15.26 -0.11
N VAL A 21 -12.35 -15.73 0.45
CA VAL A 21 -11.48 -16.72 -0.19
C VAL A 21 -12.26 -18.00 -0.52
N PRO A 22 -12.35 -18.42 -1.81
CA PRO A 22 -13.05 -19.64 -2.18
C PRO A 22 -12.46 -20.87 -1.49
N PRO A 23 -13.28 -21.74 -0.84
CA PRO A 23 -12.77 -22.93 -0.17
C PRO A 23 -12.02 -23.90 -1.09
N SER A 24 -12.31 -23.86 -2.38
CA SER A 24 -11.69 -24.70 -3.42
C SER A 24 -10.47 -24.06 -4.11
N LEU A 25 -9.99 -22.90 -3.65
CA LEU A 25 -8.89 -22.17 -4.30
C LEU A 25 -7.57 -22.97 -4.32
N GLY A 26 -7.32 -23.79 -3.29
CA GLY A 26 -6.09 -24.56 -3.15
C GLY A 26 -4.87 -23.70 -2.80
N MET A 27 -3.67 -24.20 -3.16
CA MET A 27 -2.41 -23.49 -2.91
C MET A 27 -2.22 -22.34 -3.90
N VAL A 28 -1.81 -21.19 -3.40
CA VAL A 28 -1.66 -19.93 -4.15
C VAL A 28 -0.18 -19.54 -4.24
N THR A 29 0.27 -19.13 -5.43
CA THR A 29 1.66 -18.72 -5.72
C THR A 29 1.77 -17.22 -5.98
N ALA A 30 0.71 -16.57 -6.45
CA ALA A 30 0.65 -15.13 -6.61
C ALA A 30 -0.75 -14.61 -6.31
N VAL A 31 -0.84 -13.37 -5.83
CA VAL A 31 -2.11 -12.70 -5.57
C VAL A 31 -1.98 -11.23 -5.93
N SER A 32 -3.06 -10.64 -6.44
CA SER A 32 -3.21 -9.20 -6.62
C SER A 32 -4.59 -8.77 -6.15
N ALA A 33 -4.64 -7.68 -5.39
CA ALA A 33 -5.87 -7.07 -4.93
C ALA A 33 -6.12 -5.77 -5.71
N GLY A 34 -7.28 -5.69 -6.36
CA GLY A 34 -7.79 -4.47 -6.97
C GLY A 34 -8.62 -3.67 -5.97
N THR A 35 -9.34 -2.65 -6.44
CA THR A 35 -10.18 -1.80 -5.55
C THR A 35 -11.32 -2.58 -4.89
N GLY A 36 -11.93 -3.51 -5.62
CA GLY A 36 -13.12 -4.23 -5.16
C GLY A 36 -13.08 -5.73 -5.40
N HIS A 37 -11.98 -6.28 -5.89
CA HIS A 37 -11.83 -7.70 -6.22
C HIS A 37 -10.40 -8.18 -5.92
N THR A 38 -10.26 -9.49 -5.76
CA THR A 38 -8.99 -10.15 -5.52
C THR A 38 -8.81 -11.25 -6.55
N CYS A 39 -7.62 -11.35 -7.12
CA CYS A 39 -7.24 -12.39 -8.07
C CYS A 39 -6.03 -13.16 -7.56
N ALA A 40 -6.10 -14.48 -7.61
CA ALA A 40 -5.07 -15.39 -7.12
C ALA A 40 -4.69 -16.41 -8.20
N VAL A 41 -3.39 -16.61 -8.38
CA VAL A 41 -2.81 -17.65 -9.23
C VAL A 41 -2.54 -18.87 -8.35
N THR A 42 -3.08 -20.02 -8.73
CA THR A 42 -2.87 -21.27 -7.99
C THR A 42 -1.51 -21.90 -8.36
N MET A 43 -1.06 -22.87 -7.57
CA MET A 43 0.17 -23.64 -7.87
C MET A 43 0.10 -24.41 -9.21
N HIS A 44 -1.10 -24.66 -9.72
CA HIS A 44 -1.30 -25.27 -11.05
C HIS A 44 -1.37 -24.22 -12.18
N GLY A 45 -1.19 -22.94 -11.86
CA GLY A 45 -1.24 -21.82 -12.80
C GLY A 45 -2.65 -21.42 -13.24
N SER A 46 -3.70 -21.90 -12.56
CA SER A 46 -5.06 -21.40 -12.79
C SER A 46 -5.23 -20.03 -12.15
N LEU A 47 -5.94 -19.12 -12.82
CA LEU A 47 -6.32 -17.83 -12.26
C LEU A 47 -7.75 -17.90 -11.70
N VAL A 48 -7.93 -17.47 -10.45
CA VAL A 48 -9.24 -17.36 -9.80
C VAL A 48 -9.40 -15.94 -9.28
N CYS A 49 -10.49 -15.27 -9.67
CA CYS A 49 -10.83 -13.94 -9.21
C CYS A 49 -12.18 -13.97 -8.47
N PHE A 50 -12.29 -13.19 -7.39
CA PHE A 50 -13.49 -13.11 -6.56
C PHE A 50 -13.66 -11.70 -5.98
N GLY A 51 -14.90 -11.34 -5.64
CA GLY A 51 -15.29 -10.01 -5.18
C GLY A 51 -16.22 -9.30 -6.17
N ARG A 52 -16.03 -7.99 -6.34
CA ARG A 52 -16.79 -7.16 -7.28
C ARG A 52 -16.60 -7.66 -8.71
N ASN A 53 -17.71 -7.85 -9.42
CA ASN A 53 -17.70 -8.27 -10.83
C ASN A 53 -18.67 -7.45 -11.70
N SER A 54 -18.91 -6.18 -11.34
CA SER A 54 -19.87 -5.32 -12.03
C SER A 54 -19.45 -4.91 -13.45
N ARG A 55 -18.16 -5.04 -13.77
CA ARG A 55 -17.51 -4.69 -15.03
C ARG A 55 -16.83 -5.88 -15.69
N GLY A 56 -17.00 -7.09 -15.15
CA GLY A 56 -16.34 -8.31 -15.60
C GLY A 56 -14.90 -8.47 -15.08
N GLU A 57 -14.55 -7.80 -13.98
CA GLU A 57 -13.23 -7.81 -13.34
C GLU A 57 -12.79 -9.22 -12.90
N CYS A 58 -13.78 -10.09 -12.63
CA CYS A 58 -13.61 -11.49 -12.27
C CYS A 58 -14.01 -12.48 -13.37
N ASP A 59 -14.39 -12.01 -14.56
CA ASP A 59 -14.77 -12.87 -15.70
C ASP A 59 -13.52 -13.44 -16.39
N VAL A 60 -12.81 -14.35 -15.69
CA VAL A 60 -11.61 -15.01 -16.19
C VAL A 60 -11.92 -15.76 -17.49
N PRO A 61 -11.23 -15.47 -18.61
CA PRO A 61 -11.44 -16.17 -19.88
C PRO A 61 -11.20 -17.68 -19.76
N ALA A 62 -12.11 -18.49 -20.31
CA ALA A 62 -12.03 -19.96 -20.22
C ALA A 62 -10.78 -20.54 -20.91
N ASP A 63 -10.25 -19.83 -21.91
CA ASP A 63 -9.07 -20.17 -22.70
C ASP A 63 -7.79 -19.43 -22.24
N LEU A 64 -7.79 -18.84 -21.04
CA LEU A 64 -6.64 -18.10 -20.50
C LEU A 64 -5.39 -18.98 -20.31
N GLY A 65 -5.51 -20.30 -20.19
CA GLY A 65 -4.37 -21.19 -20.01
C GLY A 65 -3.61 -20.97 -18.70
N ILE A 66 -2.32 -21.35 -18.68
CA ILE A 66 -1.46 -21.26 -17.49
C ILE A 66 -0.97 -19.83 -17.31
N VAL A 67 -1.24 -19.26 -16.13
CA VAL A 67 -0.84 -17.92 -15.69
C VAL A 67 0.27 -18.05 -14.64
N TRP A 68 1.24 -17.13 -14.66
CA TRP A 68 2.30 -17.07 -13.64
C TRP A 68 2.35 -15.74 -12.90
N SER A 69 1.71 -14.70 -13.43
CA SER A 69 1.63 -13.37 -12.81
C SER A 69 0.27 -12.72 -13.09
N VAL A 70 -0.23 -11.95 -12.13
CA VAL A 70 -1.49 -11.22 -12.20
C VAL A 70 -1.35 -9.84 -11.57
N SER A 71 -2.02 -8.85 -12.15
CA SER A 71 -2.19 -7.53 -11.57
C SER A 71 -3.65 -7.07 -11.72
N ALA A 72 -4.26 -6.67 -10.61
CA ALA A 72 -5.64 -6.21 -10.52
C ALA A 72 -5.67 -4.69 -10.28
N GLY A 73 -6.37 -3.96 -11.15
CA GLY A 73 -6.59 -2.51 -11.08
C GLY A 73 -7.91 -2.14 -10.40
N ASP A 74 -8.51 -1.00 -10.79
CA ASP A 74 -9.78 -0.54 -10.21
C ASP A 74 -10.97 -1.36 -10.69
N ASP A 75 -11.12 -1.45 -12.02
CA ASP A 75 -12.23 -2.09 -12.69
C ASP A 75 -11.72 -3.12 -13.74
N HIS A 76 -10.44 -3.52 -13.72
CA HIS A 76 -9.88 -4.51 -14.66
C HIS A 76 -8.80 -5.39 -14.02
N THR A 77 -8.51 -6.51 -14.69
CA THR A 77 -7.48 -7.48 -14.30
C THR A 77 -6.62 -7.81 -15.51
N CYS A 78 -5.31 -7.85 -15.34
CA CYS A 78 -4.36 -8.29 -16.35
C CYS A 78 -3.53 -9.46 -15.85
N ALA A 79 -3.36 -10.47 -16.69
CA ALA A 79 -2.61 -11.68 -16.37
C ALA A 79 -1.54 -11.94 -17.44
N ILE A 80 -0.38 -12.44 -17.01
CA ILE A 80 0.67 -12.92 -17.90
C ILE A 80 0.60 -14.43 -17.98
N GLN A 81 0.37 -14.94 -19.18
CA GLN A 81 0.41 -16.36 -19.50
C GLN A 81 1.87 -16.87 -19.45
N SER A 82 2.05 -18.18 -19.30
CA SER A 82 3.38 -18.84 -19.36
C SER A 82 4.16 -18.59 -20.67
N SER A 83 3.48 -18.23 -21.75
CA SER A 83 4.09 -17.79 -23.02
C SER A 83 4.63 -16.36 -22.99
N GLY A 84 4.39 -15.60 -21.92
CA GLY A 84 4.68 -14.17 -21.81
C GLY A 84 3.60 -13.26 -22.40
N ARG A 85 2.53 -13.80 -23.00
CA ARG A 85 1.42 -13.00 -23.52
C ARG A 85 0.59 -12.42 -22.37
N ILE A 86 0.22 -11.14 -22.49
CA ILE A 86 -0.72 -10.48 -21.59
C ILE A 86 -2.15 -10.68 -22.08
N VAL A 87 -3.05 -10.99 -21.16
CA VAL A 87 -4.50 -10.96 -21.37
C VAL A 87 -5.11 -10.10 -20.27
N CYS A 88 -5.87 -9.07 -20.66
CA CYS A 88 -6.60 -8.20 -19.75
C CYS A 88 -8.11 -8.38 -19.96
N PHE A 89 -8.87 -8.34 -18.87
CA PHE A 89 -10.33 -8.47 -18.87
C PHE A 89 -10.95 -7.60 -17.77
N GLY A 90 -12.25 -7.33 -17.90
CA GLY A 90 -12.97 -6.33 -17.09
C GLY A 90 -13.18 -5.03 -17.85
N GLY A 91 -13.37 -3.93 -17.13
CA GLY A 91 -13.51 -2.58 -17.68
C GLY A 91 -14.75 -2.35 -18.53
N ARG A 92 -15.71 -3.30 -18.56
CA ARG A 92 -16.84 -3.25 -19.50
C ARG A 92 -17.80 -2.09 -19.20
N GLY A 93 -18.24 -1.42 -20.27
CA GLY A 93 -19.34 -0.45 -20.23
C GLY A 93 -18.94 0.95 -20.67
N LYS A 94 -19.92 1.77 -21.07
CA LYS A 94 -19.67 3.10 -21.68
C LYS A 94 -18.93 4.10 -20.80
N PHE A 95 -18.91 3.89 -19.49
CA PHE A 95 -18.24 4.75 -18.52
C PHE A 95 -17.03 4.02 -17.94
N ARG A 96 -15.86 4.67 -17.97
CA ARG A 96 -14.54 4.18 -17.50
C ARG A 96 -13.89 3.07 -18.33
N ASP A 97 -14.35 2.89 -19.56
CA ASP A 97 -13.58 2.17 -20.58
C ASP A 97 -12.62 3.17 -21.25
N PHE A 98 -11.35 3.08 -20.87
CA PHE A 98 -10.26 3.92 -21.37
C PHE A 98 -9.30 3.13 -22.27
N GLY A 99 -9.66 1.89 -22.64
CA GLY A 99 -8.77 0.97 -23.34
C GLY A 99 -7.72 0.31 -22.44
N GLN A 100 -7.91 0.27 -21.12
CA GLN A 100 -6.99 -0.39 -20.19
C GLN A 100 -6.85 -1.90 -20.41
N CYS A 101 -7.84 -2.52 -21.06
CA CYS A 101 -7.81 -3.92 -21.50
C CYS A 101 -7.33 -4.07 -22.96
N ASP A 102 -7.15 -2.98 -23.70
CA ASP A 102 -6.73 -3.00 -25.11
C ASP A 102 -5.22 -3.17 -25.20
N VAL A 103 -4.75 -4.39 -24.91
CA VAL A 103 -3.33 -4.75 -24.98
C VAL A 103 -2.80 -4.42 -26.39
N PRO A 104 -1.72 -3.61 -26.52
CA PRO A 104 -1.18 -3.25 -27.83
C PRO A 104 -0.84 -4.51 -28.66
N PRO A 105 -1.25 -4.57 -29.94
CA PRO A 105 -1.13 -5.79 -30.75
C PRO A 105 0.34 -6.20 -31.01
N ASP A 106 1.25 -5.25 -30.92
CA ASP A 106 2.69 -5.36 -31.15
C ASP A 106 3.52 -5.36 -29.85
N LEU A 107 2.86 -5.46 -28.68
CA LEU A 107 3.55 -5.51 -27.39
C LEU A 107 4.57 -6.66 -27.32
N GLY A 108 4.20 -7.82 -27.84
CA GLY A 108 4.97 -9.06 -27.71
C GLY A 108 4.95 -9.63 -26.29
N PRO A 109 5.91 -10.50 -25.94
CA PRO A 109 6.02 -11.07 -24.60
C PRO A 109 6.35 -9.99 -23.54
N ALA A 110 5.81 -10.16 -22.34
CA ALA A 110 6.09 -9.35 -21.17
C ALA A 110 6.57 -10.21 -20.00
N VAL A 111 7.42 -9.61 -19.15
CA VAL A 111 7.94 -10.22 -17.91
C VAL A 111 7.31 -9.61 -16.66
N SER A 112 6.64 -8.47 -16.80
CA SER A 112 5.92 -7.84 -15.70
C SER A 112 4.75 -7.03 -16.22
N VAL A 113 3.69 -6.94 -15.42
CA VAL A 113 2.51 -6.13 -15.69
C VAL A 113 2.05 -5.48 -14.38
N SER A 114 1.64 -4.22 -14.48
CA SER A 114 1.07 -3.47 -13.37
C SER A 114 -0.19 -2.73 -13.85
N ALA A 115 -1.31 -2.99 -13.19
CA ALA A 115 -2.61 -2.39 -13.46
C ALA A 115 -2.90 -1.31 -12.42
N GLY A 116 -3.05 -0.07 -12.88
CA GLY A 116 -3.45 1.08 -12.06
C GLY A 116 -4.96 1.29 -12.05
N ASN A 117 -5.43 2.52 -11.77
CA ASN A 117 -6.87 2.79 -11.71
C ASN A 117 -7.57 2.63 -13.07
N GLY A 118 -6.98 3.20 -14.12
CA GLY A 118 -7.54 3.14 -15.48
C GLY A 118 -6.50 2.92 -16.56
N HIS A 119 -5.28 2.54 -16.20
CA HIS A 119 -4.18 2.32 -17.13
C HIS A 119 -3.41 1.06 -16.74
N THR A 120 -2.66 0.52 -17.70
CA THR A 120 -1.85 -0.69 -17.53
C THR A 120 -0.47 -0.44 -18.09
N CYS A 121 0.55 -0.91 -17.39
CA CYS A 121 1.94 -0.85 -17.82
C CYS A 121 2.53 -2.26 -17.86
N ALA A 122 3.36 -2.54 -18.86
CA ALA A 122 4.08 -3.80 -19.00
C ALA A 122 5.56 -3.58 -19.27
N VAL A 123 6.39 -4.45 -18.69
CA VAL A 123 7.83 -4.50 -18.94
C VAL A 123 8.12 -5.69 -19.85
N LYS A 124 8.79 -5.42 -20.96
CA LYS A 124 9.23 -6.45 -21.92
C LYS A 124 10.55 -7.09 -21.48
N PRO A 125 10.90 -8.29 -21.99
CA PRO A 125 12.17 -8.96 -21.67
C PRO A 125 13.43 -8.12 -21.92
N ASN A 126 13.38 -7.18 -22.85
CA ASN A 126 14.47 -6.25 -23.16
C ASN A 126 14.50 -5.01 -22.22
N GLY A 127 13.66 -4.97 -21.18
CA GLY A 127 13.52 -3.87 -20.23
C GLY A 127 12.69 -2.69 -20.75
N GLN A 128 12.13 -2.74 -21.96
CA GLN A 128 11.27 -1.67 -22.47
C GLN A 128 9.94 -1.62 -21.69
N LEU A 129 9.57 -0.42 -21.23
CA LEU A 129 8.30 -0.13 -20.60
C LEU A 129 7.28 0.35 -21.64
N VAL A 130 6.08 -0.24 -21.62
CA VAL A 130 4.95 0.18 -22.46
C VAL A 130 3.72 0.35 -21.57
N CYS A 131 3.08 1.52 -21.63
CA CYS A 131 1.86 1.83 -20.86
C CYS A 131 0.71 2.24 -21.79
N TRP A 132 -0.50 1.82 -21.47
CA TRP A 132 -1.71 2.09 -22.27
C TRP A 132 -2.95 2.25 -21.37
N GLY A 133 -4.05 2.72 -21.96
CA GLY A 133 -5.28 3.04 -21.24
C GLY A 133 -5.43 4.53 -20.95
N TRP A 134 -6.03 4.86 -19.80
CA TRP A 134 -6.30 6.23 -19.38
C TRP A 134 -5.02 7.05 -19.21
N ASN A 135 -4.90 8.15 -19.97
CA ASN A 135 -3.68 8.95 -20.01
C ASN A 135 -3.91 10.47 -19.84
N CYS A 136 -5.03 10.91 -19.26
CA CYS A 136 -5.31 12.36 -19.20
C CYS A 136 -4.38 13.15 -18.25
N ARG A 137 -3.58 12.45 -17.44
CA ARG A 137 -2.56 13.03 -16.55
C ARG A 137 -1.13 12.72 -17.01
N GLY A 138 -0.95 12.07 -18.15
CA GLY A 138 0.38 11.69 -18.65
C GLY A 138 0.95 10.40 -18.02
N GLN A 139 0.15 9.61 -17.30
CA GLN A 139 0.60 8.37 -16.63
C GLN A 139 1.05 7.25 -17.59
N CYS A 140 0.76 7.38 -18.90
CA CYS A 140 1.28 6.49 -19.94
C CYS A 140 2.37 7.14 -20.79
N LEU A 141 2.77 8.39 -20.53
CA LEU A 141 3.85 9.08 -21.24
C LEU A 141 5.20 8.65 -20.68
N VAL A 142 5.67 7.47 -21.13
CA VAL A 142 6.97 6.92 -20.75
C VAL A 142 8.09 7.87 -21.23
N PRO A 143 8.97 8.36 -20.33
CA PRO A 143 10.11 9.20 -20.72
C PRO A 143 11.05 8.48 -21.70
N GLU A 144 11.53 9.17 -22.73
CA GLU A 144 12.39 8.59 -23.77
C GLU A 144 13.73 8.08 -23.21
N ASP A 145 14.30 8.78 -22.23
CA ASP A 145 15.61 8.48 -21.64
C ASP A 145 15.54 7.57 -20.39
N LEU A 146 14.39 6.92 -20.15
CA LEU A 146 14.18 6.11 -18.95
C LEU A 146 15.11 4.87 -18.88
N GLY A 147 15.57 4.37 -20.03
CA GLY A 147 16.39 3.17 -20.12
C GLY A 147 15.64 1.88 -19.74
N PRO A 148 16.36 0.76 -19.58
CA PRO A 148 15.76 -0.53 -19.22
C PRO A 148 15.20 -0.53 -17.80
N ILE A 149 14.01 -1.10 -17.64
CA ILE A 149 13.25 -1.15 -16.39
C ILE A 149 13.38 -2.51 -15.70
N LEU A 150 13.62 -2.45 -14.39
CA LEU A 150 13.63 -3.59 -13.48
C LEU A 150 12.23 -3.89 -12.93
N ALA A 151 11.52 -2.86 -12.48
CA ALA A 151 10.19 -2.99 -11.89
C ALA A 151 9.31 -1.78 -12.21
N VAL A 152 8.01 -1.98 -12.27
CA VAL A 152 7.03 -0.90 -12.49
C VAL A 152 5.84 -1.05 -11.55
N SER A 153 5.34 0.07 -11.06
CA SER A 153 4.08 0.16 -10.32
C SER A 153 3.19 1.24 -10.92
N ALA A 154 1.99 0.84 -11.34
CA ALA A 154 0.92 1.71 -11.79
C ALA A 154 -0.03 1.99 -10.60
N GLY A 155 -0.16 3.26 -10.22
CA GLY A 155 -1.07 3.73 -9.17
C GLY A 155 -2.39 4.26 -9.73
N ASN A 156 -2.97 5.26 -9.08
CA ASN A 156 -4.22 5.87 -9.56
C ASN A 156 -4.03 6.59 -10.91
N ALA A 157 -3.20 7.63 -10.88
CA ALA A 157 -2.86 8.43 -12.05
C ALA A 157 -1.35 8.69 -12.15
N VAL A 158 -0.55 7.83 -11.52
CA VAL A 158 0.92 7.88 -11.49
C VAL A 158 1.47 6.53 -11.88
N THR A 159 2.60 6.55 -12.59
CA THR A 159 3.41 5.37 -12.89
C THR A 159 4.80 5.61 -12.34
N CYS A 160 5.30 4.69 -11.52
CA CYS A 160 6.65 4.71 -11.01
C CYS A 160 7.43 3.51 -11.52
N ALA A 161 8.60 3.74 -12.12
CA ALA A 161 9.48 2.73 -12.65
C ALA A 161 10.82 2.76 -11.90
N VAL A 162 11.32 1.57 -11.60
CA VAL A 162 12.68 1.36 -11.09
C VAL A 162 13.54 0.90 -12.26
N THR A 163 14.56 1.67 -12.60
CA THR A 163 15.50 1.34 -13.68
C THR A 163 16.44 0.21 -13.24
N ILE A 164 17.12 -0.43 -14.20
CA ILE A 164 18.20 -1.40 -13.89
C ILE A 164 19.40 -0.75 -13.19
N THR A 165 19.51 0.58 -13.23
CA THR A 165 20.51 1.34 -12.49
C THR A 165 20.00 1.75 -11.10
N HIS A 166 18.90 1.15 -10.64
CA HIS A 166 18.29 1.37 -9.33
C HIS A 166 17.78 2.80 -9.10
N GLN A 167 17.46 3.54 -10.16
CA GLN A 167 16.84 4.85 -10.05
C GLN A 167 15.32 4.71 -10.04
N LEU A 168 14.65 5.43 -9.14
CA LEU A 168 13.19 5.59 -9.16
C LEU A 168 12.82 6.80 -10.03
N VAL A 169 11.94 6.58 -11.00
CA VAL A 169 11.37 7.64 -11.85
C VAL A 169 9.86 7.51 -11.85
N CYS A 170 9.16 8.58 -11.47
CA CYS A 170 7.70 8.63 -11.45
C CYS A 170 7.18 9.68 -12.43
N PHE A 171 6.10 9.35 -13.15
CA PHE A 171 5.46 10.24 -14.13
C PHE A 171 3.94 10.08 -14.12
N GLY A 172 3.24 11.13 -14.57
CA GLY A 172 1.77 11.21 -14.55
C GLY A 172 1.26 12.40 -13.73
N SER A 173 0.20 12.17 -12.96
CA SER A 173 -0.35 13.16 -12.04
C SER A 173 0.67 13.55 -11.00
N ASN A 174 0.93 14.85 -10.91
CA ASN A 174 1.77 15.44 -9.87
C ASN A 174 1.04 16.56 -9.13
N ILE A 175 -0.29 16.44 -9.00
CA ILE A 175 -1.13 17.45 -8.34
C ILE A 175 -0.84 17.49 -6.84
N TRP A 176 -0.39 16.37 -6.26
CA TRP A 176 -0.12 16.20 -4.84
C TRP A 176 1.32 15.73 -4.58
N ASN A 177 2.23 16.07 -5.50
CA ASN A 177 3.65 15.69 -5.46
C ASN A 177 3.90 14.18 -5.48
N GLU A 178 3.00 13.38 -6.08
CA GLU A 178 3.13 11.92 -6.13
C GLU A 178 4.23 11.44 -7.09
N CYS A 179 4.71 12.34 -7.97
CA CYS A 179 5.84 12.07 -8.85
C CYS A 179 7.15 12.69 -8.33
N GLU A 180 7.14 13.41 -7.21
CA GLU A 180 8.32 14.11 -6.70
C GLU A 180 9.28 13.16 -5.98
N VAL A 181 10.26 12.63 -6.73
CA VAL A 181 11.31 11.77 -6.16
C VAL A 181 12.40 12.65 -5.52
N PRO A 182 12.70 12.51 -4.21
CA PRO A 182 13.76 13.29 -3.57
C PRO A 182 15.12 13.03 -4.22
N GLU A 183 15.90 14.08 -4.48
CA GLU A 183 17.26 13.96 -5.03
C GLU A 183 18.21 13.16 -4.11
N THR A 184 17.91 13.11 -2.82
CA THR A 184 18.66 12.36 -1.81
C THR A 184 18.27 10.88 -1.75
N LEU A 185 17.28 10.43 -2.52
CA LEU A 185 16.87 9.04 -2.54
C LEU A 185 17.98 8.20 -3.19
N GLY A 186 18.62 7.37 -2.37
CA GLY A 186 19.58 6.36 -2.81
C GLY A 186 18.94 5.24 -3.65
N PRO A 187 19.74 4.24 -4.05
CA PRO A 187 19.32 3.17 -4.96
C PRO A 187 18.08 2.41 -4.46
N VAL A 188 17.15 2.12 -5.37
CA VAL A 188 15.86 1.46 -5.11
C VAL A 188 15.81 0.10 -5.79
N THR A 189 15.23 -0.91 -5.14
CA THR A 189 14.97 -2.25 -5.73
C THR A 189 13.51 -2.49 -6.07
N ALA A 190 12.59 -1.86 -5.34
CA ALA A 190 11.16 -2.02 -5.56
C ALA A 190 10.41 -0.73 -5.22
N ALA A 191 9.31 -0.50 -5.92
CA ALA A 191 8.37 0.57 -5.63
C ALA A 191 6.94 0.06 -5.72
N ALA A 192 6.05 0.66 -4.93
CA ALA A 192 4.62 0.41 -4.94
C ALA A 192 3.86 1.74 -4.89
N SER A 193 3.00 1.98 -5.87
CA SER A 193 2.20 3.20 -6.00
C SER A 193 0.73 2.89 -5.71
N GLY A 194 0.19 3.57 -4.71
CA GLY A 194 -1.21 3.49 -4.31
C GLY A 194 -2.08 4.57 -4.95
N LEU A 195 -3.16 4.94 -4.26
CA LEU A 195 -4.10 5.95 -4.75
C LEU A 195 -3.53 7.37 -4.78
N SER A 196 -2.66 7.71 -3.81
CA SER A 196 -2.14 9.06 -3.63
C SER A 196 -0.73 9.08 -3.01
N HIS A 197 -0.04 7.94 -2.98
CA HIS A 197 1.30 7.83 -2.44
C HIS A 197 2.10 6.77 -3.21
N THR A 198 3.43 6.89 -3.18
CA THR A 198 4.36 5.86 -3.63
C THR A 198 5.32 5.51 -2.51
N CYS A 199 5.51 4.22 -2.26
CA CYS A 199 6.52 3.68 -1.37
C CYS A 199 7.66 3.08 -2.18
N ALA A 200 8.90 3.28 -1.73
CA ALA A 200 10.08 2.68 -2.34
C ALA A 200 10.92 1.93 -1.28
N VAL A 201 11.56 0.83 -1.70
CA VAL A 201 12.49 0.05 -0.90
C VAL A 201 13.91 0.38 -1.37
N GLN A 202 14.69 1.01 -0.51
CA GLN A 202 16.10 1.28 -0.77
C GLN A 202 16.96 0.03 -0.53
N THR A 203 18.09 -0.06 -1.23
CA THR A 203 19.15 -1.00 -0.86
C THR A 203 20.16 -0.30 0.03
N ASP A 204 20.51 -0.92 1.15
CA ASP A 204 21.70 -0.56 1.91
C ASP A 204 22.88 -0.74 0.96
N GLY A 205 23.56 0.35 0.62
CA GLY A 205 24.48 0.38 -0.50
C GLY A 205 25.74 -0.44 -0.27
N GLU A 206 25.68 -1.77 -0.41
CA GLU A 206 26.74 -2.69 -0.81
C GLU A 206 26.08 -3.99 -1.32
N VAL A 207 26.24 -4.32 -2.60
CA VAL A 207 25.80 -5.61 -3.14
C VAL A 207 26.94 -6.60 -2.94
N PRO A 208 26.76 -7.62 -2.08
CA PRO A 208 26.54 -8.95 -2.63
C PRO A 208 25.51 -9.77 -1.84
N TYR A 209 24.51 -10.28 -2.56
CA TYR A 209 23.70 -11.48 -2.27
C TYR A 209 23.88 -12.10 -0.87
N GLN A 210 23.27 -11.52 0.17
CA GLN A 210 22.82 -12.26 1.35
C GLN A 210 21.55 -11.60 1.89
N GLU A 211 20.68 -12.43 2.45
CA GLU A 211 19.35 -12.10 2.99
C GLU A 211 19.31 -10.74 3.69
N HIS A 212 18.74 -9.73 3.02
CA HIS A 212 18.65 -8.37 3.54
C HIS A 212 17.30 -8.12 4.22
N ASP A 213 17.38 -7.66 5.47
CA ASP A 213 16.29 -7.06 6.23
C ASP A 213 15.70 -5.85 5.46
N CYS A 214 14.40 -5.89 5.16
CA CYS A 214 13.60 -4.77 4.68
C CYS A 214 13.12 -3.94 5.88
N ALA A 215 12.92 -2.61 5.87
CA ALA A 215 12.91 -1.63 4.80
C ALA A 215 12.85 -0.22 5.45
N THR A 216 13.50 0.78 4.85
CA THR A 216 13.13 2.17 5.09
C THR A 216 12.01 2.54 4.11
N GLN A 217 10.79 2.76 4.59
CA GLN A 217 9.67 3.21 3.76
C GLN A 217 9.80 4.72 3.52
N VAL A 218 9.99 5.14 2.28
CA VAL A 218 9.86 6.54 1.87
C VAL A 218 8.53 6.70 1.14
N ALA A 219 7.58 7.41 1.75
CA ALA A 219 6.33 7.80 1.11
C ALA A 219 6.52 9.10 0.32
N ILE A 220 6.17 9.07 -0.96
CA ILE A 220 6.17 10.21 -1.88
C ILE A 220 4.71 10.58 -2.19
N GLY A 221 4.32 11.83 -1.92
CA GLY A 221 2.99 12.41 -2.20
C GLY A 221 1.97 12.29 -1.05
N VAL A 222 1.17 13.35 -0.81
CA VAL A 222 0.12 13.36 0.23
C VAL A 222 -1.09 14.18 -0.17
N MET A 223 -2.30 13.62 -0.01
CA MET A 223 -3.42 14.23 0.73
C MET A 223 -4.70 13.34 0.76
N PHE A 224 -4.55 12.05 1.07
CA PHE A 224 -5.50 11.24 1.88
C PHE A 224 -4.75 10.06 2.51
N ALA A 225 -3.46 10.26 2.81
CA ALA A 225 -2.69 9.26 3.54
C ALA A 225 -3.30 9.10 4.93
N GLU A 226 -3.50 7.86 5.37
CA GLU A 226 -3.56 7.64 6.81
C GLU A 226 -2.28 8.24 7.38
N LYS A 227 -2.38 8.99 8.49
CA LYS A 227 -1.22 9.72 9.05
C LYS A 227 0.02 8.84 9.31
N ALA A 228 -0.18 7.52 9.33
CA ALA A 228 0.83 6.48 9.29
C ALA A 228 1.85 6.61 8.14
N ASP A 229 1.43 7.03 6.95
CA ASP A 229 2.28 6.98 5.76
C ASP A 229 3.23 8.18 5.67
N ILE A 230 2.95 9.28 6.38
CA ILE A 230 3.75 10.52 6.38
C ILE A 230 4.45 10.83 7.72
N ALA A 231 4.09 10.09 8.77
CA ALA A 231 4.66 10.19 10.09
C ALA A 231 4.92 8.77 10.61
N PRO A 232 6.17 8.28 10.51
CA PRO A 232 6.47 6.89 10.83
C PRO A 232 6.43 6.59 12.33
N LEU A 233 6.22 7.60 13.19
CA LEU A 233 6.26 7.45 14.64
C LEU A 233 4.86 7.57 15.22
N LEU A 234 4.22 6.43 15.47
CA LEU A 234 3.06 6.35 16.34
C LEU A 234 3.52 6.36 17.80
N VAL A 235 3.10 7.37 18.55
CA VAL A 235 3.35 7.49 19.97
C VAL A 235 2.08 7.21 20.77
N VAL A 236 2.22 6.38 21.80
CA VAL A 236 1.19 6.10 22.82
C VAL A 236 1.82 6.18 24.21
N SER A 237 1.01 6.41 25.24
CA SER A 237 1.45 6.27 26.63
C SER A 237 0.90 4.98 27.25
N THR A 238 1.59 4.44 28.25
CA THR A 238 1.08 3.31 29.04
C THR A 238 -0.22 3.65 29.77
N ALA A 239 -0.37 4.90 30.23
CA ALA A 239 -1.60 5.40 30.82
C ALA A 239 -2.79 5.38 29.83
N SER A 240 -2.57 5.80 28.58
CA SER A 240 -3.59 5.71 27.51
C SER A 240 -3.96 4.26 27.20
N LEU A 241 -2.98 3.35 27.18
CA LEU A 241 -3.22 1.92 26.95
C LEU A 241 -4.04 1.29 28.09
N GLN A 242 -3.71 1.64 29.33
CA GLN A 242 -4.44 1.18 30.51
C GLN A 242 -5.90 1.71 30.52
N ALA A 243 -6.09 2.99 30.27
CA ALA A 243 -7.43 3.59 30.18
C ALA A 243 -8.29 2.92 29.09
N LEU A 244 -7.67 2.56 27.95
CA LEU A 244 -8.35 1.84 26.89
C LEU A 244 -8.74 0.41 27.30
N ALA A 245 -7.84 -0.31 27.99
CA ALA A 245 -8.09 -1.65 28.50
C ALA A 245 -9.23 -1.65 29.55
N GLU A 246 -9.23 -0.66 30.46
CA GLU A 246 -10.29 -0.45 31.43
C GLU A 246 -11.64 -0.16 30.75
N GLY A 247 -11.66 0.75 29.76
CA GLY A 247 -12.86 1.06 28.98
C GLY A 247 -13.41 -0.12 28.18
N ALA A 248 -12.54 -1.02 27.72
CA ALA A 248 -12.93 -2.24 27.02
C ALA A 248 -13.27 -3.42 27.96
N GLY A 249 -12.98 -3.29 29.26
CA GLY A 249 -13.19 -4.34 30.26
C GLY A 249 -12.31 -5.57 30.07
N LYS A 250 -11.15 -5.43 29.40
CA LYS A 250 -10.22 -6.54 29.13
C LYS A 250 -8.83 -6.02 28.81
N ASP A 251 -7.85 -6.90 28.95
CA ASP A 251 -6.48 -6.59 28.55
C ASP A 251 -6.37 -6.39 27.03
N ILE A 252 -5.59 -5.39 26.62
CA ILE A 252 -5.33 -5.04 25.22
C ILE A 252 -3.83 -4.84 25.07
N PRO A 253 -3.13 -5.78 24.40
CA PRO A 253 -1.69 -5.69 24.28
C PRO A 253 -1.32 -4.54 23.34
N ALA A 254 -0.24 -3.82 23.66
CA ALA A 254 0.15 -2.60 22.96
C ALA A 254 0.54 -2.85 21.49
N ASP A 255 1.12 -4.03 21.21
CA ASP A 255 1.52 -4.50 19.88
C ASP A 255 0.34 -4.54 18.90
N ARG A 256 -0.90 -4.67 19.40
CA ARG A 256 -2.14 -4.57 18.63
C ARG A 256 -2.21 -3.25 17.84
N PHE A 257 -1.70 -2.15 18.39
CA PHE A 257 -1.67 -0.83 17.75
C PHE A 257 -0.39 -0.55 16.97
N ARG A 258 0.62 -1.42 17.09
CA ARG A 258 1.96 -1.27 16.52
C ARG A 258 2.57 0.12 16.75
N PRO A 259 2.62 0.61 18.01
CA PRO A 259 3.28 1.87 18.32
C PRO A 259 4.78 1.75 18.06
N ASN A 260 5.39 2.85 17.62
CA ASN A 260 6.84 2.95 17.47
C ASN A 260 7.49 3.38 18.79
N VAL A 261 6.78 4.20 19.56
CA VAL A 261 7.24 4.72 20.86
C VAL A 261 6.11 4.55 21.87
N ILE A 262 6.43 3.92 22.99
CA ILE A 262 5.56 3.82 24.16
C ILE A 262 6.20 4.65 25.26
N LEU A 263 5.50 5.68 25.74
CA LEU A 263 5.95 6.51 26.84
C LEU A 263 5.48 5.94 28.17
N GLU A 264 6.41 5.85 29.12
CA GLU A 264 6.19 5.40 30.48
C GLU A 264 6.44 6.55 31.46
N GLY A 265 5.67 6.60 32.55
CA GLY A 265 5.83 7.60 33.59
C GLY A 265 4.50 8.22 34.05
N PRO A 266 4.54 9.30 34.85
CA PRO A 266 3.36 9.98 35.38
C PRO A 266 2.69 10.84 34.31
N ILE A 267 2.14 10.18 33.29
CA ILE A 267 1.45 10.79 32.15
C ILE A 267 -0.05 10.56 32.33
N GLU A 268 -0.85 11.62 32.22
CA GLU A 268 -2.31 11.47 32.22
C GLU A 268 -2.79 10.71 30.98
N PRO A 269 -3.85 9.88 31.07
CA PRO A 269 -4.41 9.22 29.89
C PRO A 269 -4.74 10.21 28.78
N HIS A 270 -4.30 9.89 27.57
CA HIS A 270 -4.45 10.68 26.35
C HIS A 270 -3.78 12.05 26.35
N ALA A 271 -2.83 12.31 27.27
CA ALA A 271 -2.07 13.56 27.29
C ALA A 271 -1.36 13.86 25.95
N GLU A 272 -1.04 12.82 25.16
CA GLU A 272 -0.50 12.96 23.81
C GLU A 272 -1.34 13.83 22.87
N ASP A 273 -2.64 14.02 23.17
CA ASP A 273 -3.57 14.87 22.43
C ASP A 273 -3.32 16.35 22.62
N THR A 274 -2.42 16.71 23.54
CA THR A 274 -2.11 18.09 23.85
C THR A 274 -0.72 18.51 23.36
N TRP A 275 0.16 17.56 23.06
CA TRP A 275 1.54 17.86 22.69
C TRP A 275 1.64 18.18 21.20
N ASP A 276 1.89 19.44 20.86
CA ASP A 276 2.05 19.84 19.45
C ASP A 276 3.44 19.46 18.92
N GLU A 277 4.42 19.41 19.81
CA GLU A 277 5.79 19.00 19.54
C GLU A 277 6.28 18.02 20.61
N MET A 278 7.23 17.17 20.24
CA MET A 278 7.93 16.27 21.16
C MET A 278 9.43 16.34 20.89
N ARG A 279 10.23 16.31 21.95
CA ARG A 279 11.69 16.27 21.88
C ARG A 279 12.19 14.99 22.53
N ILE A 280 12.98 14.22 21.78
CA ILE A 280 13.66 13.00 22.25
C ILE A 280 15.15 13.21 22.00
N GLY A 281 15.90 13.58 23.04
CA GLY A 281 17.28 14.03 22.88
C GLY A 281 17.40 15.19 21.86
N PRO A 282 18.21 15.07 20.80
CA PRO A 282 18.31 16.10 19.76
C PRO A 282 17.16 16.07 18.73
N LEU A 283 16.37 15.00 18.69
CA LEU A 283 15.31 14.83 17.71
C LEU A 283 14.09 15.67 18.10
N ARG A 284 13.66 16.56 17.20
CA ARG A 284 12.40 17.30 17.33
C ARG A 284 11.34 16.71 16.42
N LEU A 285 10.18 16.45 17.00
CA LEU A 285 9.06 15.81 16.36
C LEU A 285 7.84 16.75 16.39
N LYS A 286 7.09 16.80 15.30
CA LYS A 286 5.83 17.55 15.20
C LYS A 286 4.66 16.58 15.13
N ARG A 287 3.62 16.81 15.93
CA ARG A 287 2.39 16.05 15.90
C ARG A 287 1.58 16.33 14.62
N LEU A 288 1.09 15.28 13.97
CA LEU A 288 0.21 15.36 12.80
C LEU A 288 -1.24 14.95 13.11
N GLY A 289 -1.43 14.18 14.18
CA GLY A 289 -2.74 13.83 14.71
C GLY A 289 -2.97 12.32 14.85
N PRO A 290 -4.21 11.89 15.17
CA PRO A 290 -4.44 10.55 15.72
C PRO A 290 -4.38 9.43 14.68
N CYS A 291 -4.10 8.20 15.13
CA CYS A 291 -4.03 7.03 14.25
C CYS A 291 -5.41 6.49 13.89
N ALA A 292 -5.74 6.52 12.59
CA ALA A 292 -6.97 5.93 12.06
C ALA A 292 -6.90 4.40 11.88
N ARG A 293 -5.68 3.81 11.79
CA ARG A 293 -5.49 2.35 11.70
C ARG A 293 -6.06 1.60 12.89
N CYS A 294 -6.33 2.28 14.01
CA CYS A 294 -6.98 1.68 15.16
C CYS A 294 -8.37 1.11 14.84
N ALA A 295 -9.02 1.58 13.78
CA ALA A 295 -10.24 0.96 13.25
C ALA A 295 -9.97 -0.46 12.70
N ILE A 296 -8.80 -0.74 12.13
CA ILE A 296 -8.39 -2.11 11.72
C ILE A 296 -8.10 -2.95 12.96
N VAL A 297 -7.54 -2.30 13.98
CA VAL A 297 -7.23 -2.91 15.26
C VAL A 297 -8.50 -3.30 16.01
N ASP A 298 -9.66 -2.74 15.69
CA ASP A 298 -10.94 -3.15 16.26
C ASP A 298 -11.34 -4.59 15.90
N VAL A 299 -10.60 -5.30 15.04
CA VAL A 299 -10.86 -6.70 14.72
C VAL A 299 -10.14 -7.63 15.70
N ALA A 300 -10.84 -8.64 16.22
CA ALA A 300 -10.25 -9.73 16.99
C ALA A 300 -9.41 -10.60 16.05
N GLN A 301 -8.08 -10.50 16.13
CA GLN A 301 -7.13 -11.09 15.18
C GLN A 301 -7.29 -12.62 14.99
N GLY A 302 -7.72 -13.35 16.02
CA GLY A 302 -7.98 -14.79 15.93
C GLY A 302 -9.34 -15.18 15.34
N GLN A 303 -10.27 -14.24 15.20
CA GLN A 303 -11.66 -14.51 14.77
C GLN A 303 -12.05 -13.78 13.49
N GLY A 304 -11.28 -12.77 13.06
CA GLY A 304 -11.60 -11.95 11.88
C GLY A 304 -12.90 -11.16 12.02
N LYS A 305 -13.41 -10.99 13.25
CA LYS A 305 -14.66 -10.27 13.55
C LYS A 305 -14.37 -9.04 14.40
N ARG A 306 -15.23 -8.03 14.24
CA ARG A 306 -15.19 -6.81 15.04
C ARG A 306 -15.30 -7.12 16.54
N ASP A 307 -14.38 -6.53 17.28
CA ASP A 307 -14.26 -6.52 18.73
C ASP A 307 -14.99 -5.28 19.27
N ASN A 308 -16.32 -5.39 19.42
CA ASN A 308 -17.18 -4.26 19.78
C ASN A 308 -16.80 -3.58 21.09
N ALA A 309 -16.17 -4.30 22.04
CA ALA A 309 -15.69 -3.73 23.29
C ALA A 309 -14.52 -2.77 23.05
N VAL A 310 -13.52 -3.18 22.27
CA VAL A 310 -12.38 -2.32 21.92
C VAL A 310 -12.81 -1.19 21.00
N TYR A 311 -13.68 -1.47 20.01
CA TYR A 311 -14.24 -0.42 19.17
C TYR A 311 -14.96 0.65 20.00
N GLY A 312 -15.83 0.23 20.93
CA GLY A 312 -16.56 1.13 21.81
C GLY A 312 -15.63 2.00 22.66
N ALA A 313 -14.62 1.38 23.28
CA ALA A 313 -13.63 2.08 24.09
C ALA A 313 -12.81 3.09 23.28
N LEU A 314 -12.40 2.73 22.05
CA LEU A 314 -11.70 3.65 21.14
C LEU A 314 -12.56 4.86 20.78
N VAL A 315 -13.85 4.65 20.49
CA VAL A 315 -14.80 5.70 20.12
C VAL A 315 -15.15 6.59 21.31
N GLN A 316 -15.12 6.07 22.54
CA GLN A 316 -15.54 6.80 23.75
C GLN A 316 -14.76 8.10 23.97
N HIS A 317 -13.46 8.12 23.68
CA HIS A 317 -12.61 9.30 23.92
C HIS A 317 -12.77 10.37 22.82
N ARG A 318 -12.70 9.98 21.54
CA ARG A 318 -12.62 10.93 20.40
C ARG A 318 -13.82 10.92 19.46
N GLY A 319 -14.88 10.16 19.78
CA GLY A 319 -16.03 9.96 18.89
C GLY A 319 -15.71 9.19 17.60
N GLN A 320 -14.48 8.69 17.47
CA GLN A 320 -13.95 7.97 16.32
C GLN A 320 -13.02 6.86 16.83
N ALA A 321 -12.91 5.76 16.09
CA ALA A 321 -12.04 4.64 16.47
C ALA A 321 -10.56 4.92 16.16
N VAL A 322 -9.97 5.85 16.92
CA VAL A 322 -8.60 6.35 16.72
C VAL A 322 -7.84 6.40 18.04
N PHE A 323 -6.57 6.00 18.06
CA PHE A 323 -5.78 5.90 19.30
C PHE A 323 -4.32 6.29 19.08
N GLY A 324 -3.68 6.87 20.10
CA GLY A 324 -2.33 7.43 19.97
C GLY A 324 -2.27 8.64 19.04
N GLN A 325 -1.04 9.09 18.77
CA GLN A 325 -0.74 10.28 17.97
C GLN A 325 0.47 10.05 17.07
N TYR A 326 0.35 10.46 15.80
CA TYR A 326 1.44 10.40 14.84
C TYR A 326 2.34 11.63 14.91
N TYR A 327 3.64 11.37 14.82
CA TYR A 327 4.70 12.37 14.84
C TYR A 327 5.65 12.21 13.66
N ARG A 328 6.14 13.34 13.14
CA ARG A 328 7.20 13.37 12.12
C ARG A 328 8.41 14.19 12.58
N PRO A 329 9.64 13.86 12.15
CA PRO A 329 10.81 14.71 12.36
C PRO A 329 10.64 16.11 11.76
N MET A 330 11.18 17.12 12.44
CA MET A 330 11.27 18.49 11.93
C MET A 330 12.66 18.76 11.33
N LEU A 331 12.72 19.13 10.05
CA LEU A 331 13.96 19.30 9.28
C LEU A 331 14.63 20.68 9.42
N ARG A 332 14.14 21.59 10.28
CA ARG A 332 14.71 22.95 10.42
C ARG A 332 15.29 23.19 11.80
N GLU A 333 16.57 23.51 11.85
CA GLU A 333 17.18 24.24 12.96
C GLU A 333 16.68 25.70 12.96
N GLY A 334 16.17 26.19 14.10
CA GLY A 334 15.92 27.62 14.32
C GLY A 334 14.50 28.06 14.73
N ALA A 335 13.50 27.18 14.82
CA ALA A 335 12.20 27.56 15.39
C ALA A 335 12.20 27.41 16.92
N LEU A 336 11.74 28.42 17.66
CA LEU A 336 11.55 28.34 19.11
C LEU A 336 10.59 27.20 19.49
N PRO A 337 10.77 26.50 20.63
CA PRO A 337 9.87 25.44 21.06
C PRO A 337 8.45 25.96 21.27
N SER A 338 7.45 25.16 20.89
CA SER A 338 6.05 25.41 21.25
C SER A 338 5.87 25.36 22.78
N GLU A 339 4.96 26.18 23.34
CA GLU A 339 4.55 26.09 24.76
C GLU A 339 3.91 24.74 25.12
N ARG A 340 3.58 23.91 24.12
CA ARG A 340 3.03 22.55 24.26
C ARG A 340 4.02 21.47 23.82
N ALA A 341 5.32 21.72 23.96
CA ALA A 341 6.33 20.72 23.69
C ALA A 341 6.47 19.72 24.85
N LEU A 342 6.40 18.42 24.57
CA LEU A 342 6.82 17.39 25.51
C LEU A 342 8.34 17.19 25.41
N GLU A 343 9.03 17.20 26.54
CA GLU A 343 10.43 16.78 26.63
C GLU A 343 10.51 15.40 27.27
N VAL A 344 11.14 14.46 26.55
CA VAL A 344 11.34 13.05 26.94
C VAL A 344 12.82 12.79 27.16
#